data_AF-Q9NJL6-F1
#
_entry.id   AF-Q9NJL6-F1
#
_cell.length_a   1.000
_cell.length_b   1.000
_cell.length_c   1.000
_cell.angle_alpha   90.00
_cell.angle_beta   90.00
_cell.angle_gamma   90.00
#
_symmetry.space_group_name_H-M   'P 1'
#
loop_
_entity.id
_entity.type
_entity.pdbx_description
1 polymer ?
#
loop_
_entity_poly.entity_id
_entity_poly.type
_entity_poly.pdbx_seq_one_letter_code
_entity_poly.pdbx_strand_id
1 'polypeptide(L)'
;SVMVHYDGTVRNSVGQLIQLRYGEDGLAGEDVEFQTLPTIKLSNHAFEKKFKFDPTNERYLRRVFNEEVMKEVMGSGEVISGIEKEWELLSRDRDVLRTIFPTGENKVVLPCNLQR
;
A
#
# COMPACT_ATOMS: atom_id res chain seq x y z
N SER A 1 -14.41 -19.19 28.20
CA SER A 1 -13.08 -18.74 27.77
C SER A 1 -13.11 -18.47 26.27
N VAL A 2 -12.24 -17.59 25.76
CA VAL A 2 -12.10 -17.27 24.32
C VAL A 2 -10.66 -17.56 23.92
N MET A 3 -10.44 -18.23 22.79
CA MET A 3 -9.10 -18.54 22.30
C MET A 3 -9.03 -18.54 20.76
N VAL A 4 -7.85 -18.25 20.24
CA VAL A 4 -7.50 -18.39 18.83
C VAL A 4 -7.21 -19.87 18.54
N HIS A 5 -7.85 -20.43 17.53
CA HIS A 5 -7.65 -21.81 17.10
C HIS A 5 -6.63 -21.88 15.96
N TYR A 6 -6.10 -23.08 15.68
CA TYR A 6 -5.09 -23.30 14.62
C TYR A 6 -5.56 -22.95 13.21
N ASP A 7 -6.87 -22.85 12.98
CA ASP A 7 -7.46 -22.37 11.73
C ASP A 7 -7.47 -20.84 11.62
N GLY A 8 -7.02 -20.12 12.65
CA GLY A 8 -7.00 -18.66 12.76
C GLY A 8 -8.31 -18.04 13.24
N THR A 9 -9.33 -18.86 13.53
CA THR A 9 -10.62 -18.37 14.03
C THR A 9 -10.59 -18.14 15.53
N VAL A 10 -11.40 -17.19 16.00
CA VAL A 10 -11.59 -16.91 17.43
C VAL A 10 -12.90 -17.54 17.89
N ARG A 11 -12.84 -18.45 18.85
CA ARG A 11 -14.03 -19.17 19.36
C ARG A 11 -14.10 -19.18 20.87
N ASN A 12 -15.31 -19.30 21.40
CA ASN A 12 -15.52 -19.51 22.83
C ASN A 12 -15.37 -20.99 23.23
N SER A 13 -15.48 -21.29 24.53
CA SER A 13 -15.39 -22.65 25.08
C SER A 13 -16.45 -23.63 24.59
N VAL A 14 -17.54 -23.15 24.02
CA VAL A 14 -18.63 -23.98 23.44
C VAL A 14 -18.42 -24.17 21.93
N GLY A 15 -17.33 -23.63 21.36
CA GLY A 15 -17.00 -23.73 19.93
C GLY A 15 -17.75 -22.74 19.04
N GLN A 16 -18.46 -21.77 19.60
CA GLN A 16 -19.13 -20.72 18.83
C GLN A 16 -18.12 -19.72 18.26
N LEU A 17 -18.27 -19.40 16.97
CA LEU A 17 -17.42 -18.48 16.24
C LEU A 17 -17.69 -17.02 16.66
N ILE A 18 -16.64 -16.29 17.00
CA ILE A 18 -16.69 -14.85 17.34
C ILE A 18 -16.08 -14.03 16.20
N GLN A 19 -14.89 -14.40 15.74
CA GLN A 19 -14.21 -13.74 14.61
C GLN A 19 -13.67 -14.76 13.63
N LEU A 20 -13.75 -14.46 12.33
CA LEU A 20 -13.14 -15.27 11.27
C LEU A 20 -11.61 -15.23 11.31
N ARG A 21 -11.06 -14.08 11.70
CA ARG A 21 -9.63 -13.86 11.96
C ARG A 21 -9.49 -13.00 13.20
N TYR A 22 -8.53 -13.32 14.05
CA TYR A 22 -8.18 -12.51 15.21
C TYR A 22 -7.85 -11.08 14.78
N GLY A 23 -8.54 -10.07 15.31
CA GLY A 23 -8.29 -8.67 14.94
C GLY A 23 -8.61 -8.34 13.48
N GLU A 24 -9.41 -9.17 12.79
CA GLU A 24 -9.77 -9.06 11.36
C GLU A 24 -8.61 -9.27 10.37
N ASP A 25 -7.36 -9.13 10.80
CA ASP A 25 -6.14 -9.33 10.02
C ASP A 25 -5.36 -10.62 10.36
N GLY A 26 -5.60 -11.19 11.54
CA GLY A 26 -4.91 -12.37 12.05
C GLY A 26 -3.53 -12.08 12.65
N LEU A 27 -3.21 -10.81 12.95
CA LEU A 27 -1.88 -10.40 13.43
C LEU A 27 -1.83 -10.29 14.95
N ALA A 28 -0.64 -10.54 15.51
CA ALA A 28 -0.40 -10.33 16.94
C ALA A 28 -0.24 -8.83 17.22
N GLY A 29 -0.83 -8.35 18.32
CA GLY A 29 -0.77 -6.92 18.70
C GLY A 29 0.62 -6.43 19.11
N GLU A 30 1.58 -7.35 19.28
CA GLU A 30 2.97 -7.07 19.65
C GLU A 30 3.86 -6.76 18.44
N ASP A 31 3.44 -7.17 17.24
CA ASP A 31 4.20 -7.01 15.99
C ASP A 31 3.73 -5.82 15.13
N VAL A 32 2.83 -4.99 15.66
CA VAL A 32 2.26 -3.84 14.95
C VAL A 32 2.78 -2.51 15.50
N GLU A 33 3.03 -1.56 14.60
CA GLU A 33 3.57 -0.24 14.94
C GLU A 33 2.73 0.88 14.29
N PHE A 34 2.83 2.09 14.83
CA PHE A 34 2.24 3.27 14.19
C PHE A 34 3.00 3.62 12.91
N GLN A 35 2.30 3.59 11.78
CA GLN A 35 2.82 3.95 10.46
C GLN A 35 1.97 5.05 9.84
N THR A 36 2.57 5.80 8.90
CA THR A 36 1.89 6.90 8.21
C THR A 36 1.65 6.55 6.75
N LEU A 37 0.40 6.56 6.30
CA LEU A 37 0.02 6.39 4.91
C LEU A 37 0.23 7.71 4.13
N PRO A 38 1.19 7.78 3.20
CA PRO A 38 1.55 9.05 2.56
C PRO A 38 0.55 9.49 1.48
N THR A 39 -0.33 8.61 1.01
CA THR A 39 -1.20 8.85 -0.16
C THR A 39 -2.50 9.61 0.18
N ILE A 40 -3.03 9.44 1.40
CA ILE A 40 -4.38 9.90 1.80
C ILE A 40 -4.47 11.43 1.85
N LYS A 41 -3.53 12.10 2.54
CA LYS A 41 -3.60 13.55 2.83
C LYS A 41 -3.22 14.45 1.65
N LEU A 42 -2.50 13.95 0.66
CA LEU A 42 -1.99 14.77 -0.44
C LEU A 42 -3.13 15.30 -1.33
N SER A 43 -2.97 16.52 -1.85
CA SER A 43 -3.82 17.02 -2.94
C SER A 43 -3.59 16.19 -4.21
N ASN A 44 -4.53 16.22 -5.16
CA ASN A 44 -4.40 15.45 -6.40
C ASN A 44 -3.12 15.83 -7.17
N HIS A 45 -2.81 17.13 -7.25
CA HIS A 45 -1.58 17.61 -7.89
C HIS A 45 -0.30 17.16 -7.16
N ALA A 46 -0.29 17.21 -5.82
CA ALA A 46 0.86 16.76 -5.04
C ALA A 46 1.05 15.24 -5.10
N PHE A 47 -0.04 14.48 -5.19
CA PHE A 47 -0.02 13.04 -5.37
C PHE A 47 0.55 12.67 -6.74
N GLU A 48 0.05 13.27 -7.82
CA GLU A 48 0.56 13.06 -9.18
C GLU A 48 2.05 13.39 -9.27
N LYS A 49 2.47 14.55 -8.77
CA LYS A 49 3.88 14.96 -8.79
C LYS A 49 4.81 13.98 -8.04
N LYS A 50 4.31 13.31 -7.01
CA LYS A 50 5.14 12.45 -6.13
C LYS A 50 5.16 10.98 -6.57
N PHE A 51 4.05 10.48 -7.11
CA PHE A 51 3.87 9.05 -7.38
C PHE A 51 3.72 8.71 -8.86
N LYS A 52 3.36 9.67 -9.73
CA LYS A 52 3.30 9.41 -11.17
C LYS A 52 4.71 9.43 -11.74
N PHE A 53 5.10 8.32 -12.33
CA PHE A 53 6.37 8.20 -13.03
C PHE A 53 6.18 8.52 -14.52
N ASP A 54 6.96 9.47 -15.03
CA ASP A 54 6.92 9.88 -16.44
C ASP A 54 8.17 9.32 -17.17
N PRO A 55 8.01 8.25 -17.96
CA PRO A 55 9.12 7.63 -18.70
C PRO A 55 9.57 8.48 -19.90
N THR A 56 8.85 9.54 -20.28
CA THR A 56 9.22 10.41 -21.41
C THR A 56 10.23 11.49 -21.03
N ASN A 57 10.41 11.74 -19.73
CA ASN A 57 11.30 12.79 -19.24
C ASN A 57 12.76 12.31 -19.16
N GLU A 58 13.45 12.32 -20.29
CA GLU A 58 14.86 11.89 -20.38
C GLU A 58 15.78 12.60 -19.38
N ARG A 59 15.54 13.90 -19.12
CA ARG A 59 16.38 14.69 -18.21
C ARG A 59 16.26 14.20 -16.76
N TYR A 60 15.07 13.77 -16.36
CA TYR A 60 14.83 13.17 -15.05
C TYR A 60 15.42 11.76 -14.97
N LEU A 61 15.18 10.93 -16.00
CA LEU A 61 15.71 9.56 -16.05
C LEU A 61 17.24 9.51 -15.96
N ARG A 62 17.95 10.38 -16.68
CA ARG A 62 19.43 10.47 -16.63
C ARG A 62 19.99 10.84 -15.25
N ARG A 63 19.19 11.43 -14.36
CA ARG A 63 19.61 11.76 -12.99
C ARG A 63 19.45 10.59 -12.02
N VAL A 64 18.53 9.67 -12.31
CA VAL A 64 18.12 8.61 -11.38
C VAL A 64 18.63 7.24 -11.82
N PHE A 65 18.70 6.97 -13.13
CA PHE A 65 19.05 5.68 -13.70
C PHE A 65 20.31 5.72 -14.55
N ASN A 66 20.92 4.55 -14.70
CA ASN A 66 22.02 4.32 -15.64
C ASN A 66 21.50 4.30 -17.08
N GLU A 67 22.40 4.50 -18.05
CA GLU A 67 22.04 4.60 -19.47
C GLU A 67 21.42 3.31 -20.03
N GLU A 68 21.85 2.15 -19.55
CA GLU A 68 21.27 0.85 -19.94
C GLU A 68 19.81 0.72 -19.54
N VAL A 69 19.49 1.03 -18.28
CA VAL A 69 18.13 1.00 -17.74
C VAL A 69 17.24 2.03 -18.43
N MET A 70 17.78 3.20 -18.77
CA MET A 70 17.05 4.22 -19.51
C MET A 70 16.61 3.72 -20.89
N LYS A 71 17.49 3.02 -21.63
CA LYS A 71 17.16 2.44 -22.94
C LYS A 71 16.08 1.37 -22.82
N GLU A 72 16.11 0.58 -21.75
CA GLU A 72 15.09 -0.44 -21.48
C GLU A 72 13.73 0.19 -21.15
N VAL A 73 13.69 1.16 -20.23
CA VAL A 73 12.44 1.82 -19.80
C VAL A 73 11.75 2.55 -20.95
N MET A 74 12.51 3.21 -21.83
CA MET A 74 11.94 3.91 -22.98
C MET A 74 11.69 3.00 -24.18
N GLY A 75 12.47 1.92 -24.32
CA GLY A 75 12.42 1.01 -25.47
C GLY A 75 11.40 -0.12 -25.32
N SER A 76 10.99 -0.44 -24.08
CA SER A 76 10.05 -1.53 -23.80
C SER A 76 8.64 -1.01 -23.57
N GLY A 77 7.74 -1.33 -24.52
CA GLY A 77 6.30 -1.06 -24.36
C GLY A 77 5.67 -1.79 -23.17
N GLU A 78 6.23 -2.92 -22.76
CA GLU A 78 5.76 -3.66 -21.58
C GLU A 78 6.02 -2.90 -20.29
N VAL A 79 7.19 -2.27 -20.17
CA VAL A 79 7.57 -1.45 -19.00
C VAL A 79 6.65 -0.22 -18.91
N ILE A 80 6.42 0.46 -20.05
CA ILE A 80 5.50 1.60 -20.12
C ILE A 80 4.09 1.19 -19.68
N SER A 81 3.57 0.06 -20.19
CA SER A 81 2.27 -0.46 -19.77
C SER A 81 2.23 -0.84 -18.28
N GLY A 82 3.33 -1.37 -17.73
CA GLY A 82 3.46 -1.67 -16.31
C GLY A 82 3.35 -0.42 -15.43
N ILE A 83 4.04 0.65 -15.81
CA ILE A 83 4.01 1.95 -15.11
C ILE A 83 2.60 2.55 -15.13
N GLU A 84 1.90 2.48 -16.27
CA GLU A 84 0.52 2.97 -16.37
C GLU A 84 -0.42 2.17 -15.45
N LYS A 85 -0.31 0.85 -15.42
CA LYS A 85 -1.11 -0.02 -14.53
C LYS A 85 -0.82 0.26 -13.05
N GLU A 86 0.44 0.51 -12.69
CA GLU A 86 0.82 0.88 -11.33
C GLU A 86 0.15 2.20 -10.92
N TRP A 87 0.19 3.21 -11.80
CA TRP A 87 -0.46 4.50 -11.54
C TRP A 87 -1.98 4.37 -11.35
N GLU A 88 -2.64 3.55 -12.16
CA GLU A 88 -4.07 3.27 -12.02
C GLU A 88 -4.38 2.54 -10.71
N LEU A 89 -3.53 1.59 -10.29
CA LEU A 89 -3.69 0.89 -9.01
C LEU A 89 -3.57 1.87 -7.84
N LEU A 90 -2.51 2.69 -7.79
CA LEU A 90 -2.30 3.68 -6.74
C LEU A 90 -3.45 4.69 -6.65
N SER A 91 -4.02 5.08 -7.80
CA SER A 91 -5.16 5.99 -7.86
C SER A 91 -6.42 5.34 -7.27
N ARG A 92 -6.72 4.09 -7.65
CA ARG A 92 -7.85 3.34 -7.09
C ARG A 92 -7.71 3.09 -5.59
N ASP A 93 -6.53 2.66 -5.16
CA ASP A 93 -6.26 2.37 -3.74
C ASP A 93 -6.43 3.64 -2.90
N ARG A 94 -6.00 4.79 -3.40
CA ARG A 94 -6.20 6.08 -2.72
C ARG A 94 -7.67 6.44 -2.55
N ASP A 95 -8.51 6.18 -3.55
CA ASP A 95 -9.95 6.46 -3.46
C ASP A 95 -10.65 5.50 -2.49
N VAL A 96 -10.26 4.23 -2.49
CA VAL A 96 -10.73 3.23 -1.51
C VAL A 96 -10.31 3.63 -0.09
N LEU A 97 -9.04 3.99 0.12
CA LEU A 97 -8.54 4.42 1.42
C LEU A 97 -9.26 5.65 1.95
N ARG A 98 -9.61 6.62 1.10
CA ARG A 98 -10.40 7.80 1.51
C ARG A 98 -11.84 7.47 1.87
N THR A 99 -12.38 6.40 1.30
CA THR A 99 -13.70 5.88 1.67
C THR A 99 -13.65 5.19 3.04
N ILE A 100 -12.57 4.44 3.31
CA ILE A 100 -12.34 3.75 4.60
C ILE A 100 -11.99 4.76 5.72
N PHE A 101 -11.20 5.79 5.43
CA PHE A 101 -10.75 6.82 6.37
C PHE A 101 -11.34 8.20 6.01
N PRO A 102 -12.64 8.45 6.25
CA PRO A 102 -13.32 9.67 5.81
C PRO A 102 -12.80 10.94 6.50
N THR A 103 -12.20 10.81 7.68
CA THR A 103 -11.58 11.92 8.43
C THR A 103 -10.24 12.38 7.83
N GLY A 104 -9.67 11.62 6.88
CA GLY A 104 -8.34 11.87 6.34
C GLY A 104 -7.20 11.59 7.34
N GLU A 105 -7.48 10.84 8.40
CA GLU A 105 -6.45 10.34 9.30
C GLU A 105 -5.54 9.39 8.52
N ASN A 106 -4.23 9.61 8.65
CA ASN A 106 -3.23 8.86 7.90
C ASN A 106 -2.23 8.14 8.80
N LYS A 107 -2.40 8.24 10.12
CA LYS A 107 -1.62 7.48 11.09
C LYS A 107 -2.43 6.22 11.43
N VAL A 108 -1.90 5.07 11.07
CA VAL A 108 -2.54 3.76 11.21
C VAL A 108 -1.61 2.81 11.94
N VAL A 109 -2.15 1.71 12.44
CA VAL A 109 -1.37 0.65 13.08
C VAL A 109 -1.23 -0.48 12.07
N LEU A 110 0.01 -0.79 11.68
CA LEU A 110 0.31 -1.81 10.66
C LEU A 110 1.55 -2.61 11.07
N PRO A 111 1.64 -3.89 10.68
CA PRO A 111 2.83 -4.70 10.87
C PRO A 111 3.99 -4.18 10.01
N CYS A 112 5.22 -4.59 10.35
CA CYS A 112 6.43 -4.36 9.55
C CYS A 112 6.64 -2.90 9.13
N ASN A 113 7.34 -2.13 9.96
CA ASN A 113 7.61 -0.73 9.67
C ASN A 113 8.52 -0.54 8.44
N LEU A 114 7.96 -0.03 7.34
CA LEU A 114 8.66 0.15 6.07
C LEU A 114 9.66 1.33 6.06
N GLN A 115 9.63 2.21 7.07
CA GLN A 115 10.51 3.38 7.14
C GLN A 115 11.79 3.15 7.95
N ARG A 116 11.89 2.03 8.67
CA ARG A 116 13.05 1.67 9.47
C ARG A 116 14.20 1.21 8.58
#